data_AF-B0DZQ0-F1
#
_entry.id   AF-B0DZQ0-F1
#
_cell.length_a   1.000
_cell.length_b   1.000
_cell.length_c   1.000
_cell.angle_alpha   90.00
_cell.angle_beta   90.00
_cell.angle_gamma   90.00
#
_symmetry.space_group_name_H-M   'P 1'
#
loop_
_entity.id
_entity.type
_entity.pdbx_description
1 polymer ?
#
loop_
_entity_poly.entity_id
_entity_poly.type
_entity_poly.pdbx_seq_one_letter_code
_entity_poly.pdbx_strand_id
1 'polypeptide(L)'
;MITSPPRFHMPVVLWSRLRVLTLSPHEKEEMACLQPILNAASNTLEELYLTSLHVGESQQLSLAGLLNLKDLSRLRVFALYAIIKCNEKESGALCDINIVLSKISASNQITNLSFDLDISGKHPFGGCLEQDWVGLCDEIIRISAGKPLELELQTTVSLEGFQSPDVGDGAIYSHIAETTASLTDFPKICAHFWNPTCWSGRLAPFPRSQVCSRCRR
;
A
#
# COMPACT_ATOMS: atom_id res chain seq x y z
N MET A 1 -37.80 -13.74 33.27
CA MET A 1 -38.25 -13.30 31.93
C MET A 1 -37.01 -12.88 31.15
N ILE A 2 -36.70 -13.57 30.05
CA ILE A 2 -35.58 -13.21 29.17
C ILE A 2 -36.17 -12.30 28.10
N THR A 3 -35.80 -11.03 28.10
CA THR A 3 -36.18 -10.09 27.04
C THR A 3 -35.44 -10.46 25.77
N SER A 4 -36.19 -10.68 24.69
CA SER A 4 -35.65 -10.95 23.36
C SER A 4 -34.67 -9.84 22.93
N PRO A 5 -33.58 -10.18 22.22
CA PRO A 5 -32.66 -9.16 21.72
C PRO A 5 -33.41 -8.17 20.80
N PRO A 6 -33.02 -6.89 20.80
CA PRO A 6 -33.60 -5.90 19.91
C PRO A 6 -33.47 -6.36 18.45
N ARG A 7 -34.60 -6.39 17.74
CA ARG A 7 -34.65 -6.66 16.30
C ARG A 7 -34.32 -5.38 15.57
N PHE A 8 -33.17 -5.34 14.91
CA PHE A 8 -32.81 -4.23 14.04
C PHE A 8 -33.53 -4.39 12.69
N HIS A 9 -34.33 -3.40 12.30
CA HIS A 9 -35.03 -3.38 11.00
C HIS A 9 -34.11 -3.05 9.82
N MET A 10 -32.89 -2.57 10.11
CA MET A 10 -31.81 -2.36 9.16
C MET A 10 -30.62 -3.25 9.56
N PRO A 11 -29.84 -3.77 8.59
CA PRO A 11 -28.59 -4.42 8.92
C PRO A 11 -27.72 -3.43 9.72
N VAL A 12 -27.09 -3.95 10.79
CA VAL A 12 -26.29 -3.17 11.75
C VAL A 12 -25.17 -2.39 11.05
N VAL A 13 -24.73 -2.84 9.87
CA VAL A 13 -23.81 -2.12 8.98
C VAL A 13 -24.34 -2.10 7.56
N LEU A 14 -24.45 -0.91 6.97
CA LEU A 14 -24.79 -0.70 5.56
C LEU A 14 -23.50 -0.45 4.74
N TRP A 15 -22.91 -1.53 4.22
CA TRP A 15 -21.70 -1.44 3.41
C TRP A 15 -21.87 -0.59 2.14
N SER A 16 -23.08 -0.50 1.59
CA SER A 16 -23.38 0.32 0.40
C SER A 16 -23.34 1.84 0.60
N ARG A 17 -23.09 2.30 1.83
CA ARG A 17 -22.84 3.72 2.12
C ARG A 17 -21.44 3.96 2.66
N LEU A 18 -20.59 2.94 2.67
CA LEU A 18 -19.24 3.02 3.16
C LEU A 18 -18.43 3.97 2.26
N ARG A 19 -17.81 4.98 2.88
CA ARG A 19 -16.94 5.95 2.19
C ARG A 19 -15.47 5.72 2.49
N VAL A 20 -15.14 5.26 3.68
CA VAL A 20 -13.77 5.02 4.13
C VAL A 20 -13.71 3.61 4.71
N LEU A 21 -12.74 2.81 4.27
CA LEU A 21 -12.45 1.50 4.82
C LEU A 21 -10.98 1.44 5.22
N THR A 22 -10.73 1.19 6.49
CA THR A 22 -9.39 0.90 7.02
C THR A 22 -9.41 -0.49 7.61
N LEU A 23 -8.49 -1.33 7.16
CA LEU A 23 -8.35 -2.71 7.62
C LEU A 23 -6.88 -3.05 7.79
N SER A 24 -6.60 -3.93 8.75
CA SER A 24 -5.33 -4.65 8.83
C SER A 24 -5.63 -6.13 8.75
N PRO A 25 -5.84 -6.65 7.54
CA PRO A 25 -6.09 -8.07 7.35
C PRO A 25 -4.78 -8.84 7.46
N HIS A 26 -4.78 -9.88 8.29
CA HIS A 26 -3.62 -10.73 8.56
C HIS A 26 -3.86 -12.15 8.07
N GLU A 27 -5.11 -12.60 8.10
CA GLU A 27 -5.49 -13.94 7.69
C GLU A 27 -6.25 -13.93 6.37
N LYS A 28 -6.16 -15.04 5.63
CA LYS A 28 -6.84 -15.20 4.34
C LYS A 28 -8.36 -15.10 4.50
N GLU A 29 -8.87 -15.57 5.63
CA GLU A 29 -10.28 -15.54 6.01
C GLU A 29 -10.77 -14.10 6.19
N GLU A 30 -9.94 -13.23 6.79
CA GLU A 30 -10.25 -11.80 6.93
C GLU A 30 -10.27 -11.12 5.56
N MET A 31 -9.31 -11.47 4.70
CA MET A 31 -9.28 -11.01 3.30
C MET A 31 -10.47 -11.52 2.48
N ALA A 32 -11.01 -12.71 2.80
CA ALA A 32 -12.17 -13.25 2.08
C ALA A 32 -13.43 -12.38 2.26
N CYS A 33 -13.52 -11.64 3.37
CA CYS A 33 -14.60 -10.67 3.60
C CYS A 33 -14.39 -9.32 2.89
N LEU A 34 -13.16 -9.01 2.46
CA LEU A 34 -12.83 -7.72 1.86
C LEU A 34 -13.56 -7.50 0.54
N GLN A 35 -13.43 -8.40 -0.43
CA GLN A 35 -14.02 -8.21 -1.76
C GLN A 35 -15.56 -8.05 -1.71
N PRO A 36 -16.33 -8.83 -0.94
CA PRO A 36 -17.75 -8.58 -0.74
C PRO A 36 -18.09 -7.18 -0.21
N ILE A 37 -17.31 -6.66 0.74
CA ILE A 37 -17.48 -5.30 1.27
C ILE A 37 -17.21 -4.26 0.18
N LEU A 38 -16.11 -4.42 -0.56
CA LEU A 38 -15.75 -3.54 -1.68
C LEU A 38 -16.81 -3.53 -2.77
N ASN A 39 -17.35 -4.70 -3.13
CA ASN A 39 -18.43 -4.83 -4.11
C ASN A 39 -19.70 -4.09 -3.65
N ALA A 40 -20.07 -4.25 -2.37
CA ALA A 40 -21.22 -3.57 -1.79
C ALA A 40 -21.03 -2.04 -1.78
N ALA A 41 -19.81 -1.56 -1.55
CA ALA A 41 -19.45 -0.14 -1.49
C ALA A 41 -18.92 0.44 -2.82
N SER A 42 -19.03 -0.28 -3.93
CA SER A 42 -18.35 0.02 -5.21
C SER A 42 -18.59 1.44 -5.74
N ASN A 43 -19.75 2.02 -5.47
CA ASN A 43 -20.13 3.37 -5.91
C ASN A 43 -20.08 4.43 -4.80
N THR A 44 -19.67 4.08 -3.57
CA THR A 44 -19.58 5.02 -2.44
C THR A 44 -18.20 5.10 -1.81
N LEU A 45 -17.38 4.05 -1.94
CA LEU A 45 -16.05 4.01 -1.32
C LEU A 45 -15.13 5.04 -1.97
N GLU A 46 -14.61 5.94 -1.15
CA GLU A 46 -13.71 7.02 -1.52
C GLU A 46 -12.28 6.74 -1.05
N GLU A 47 -12.10 6.03 0.06
CA GLU A 47 -10.79 5.80 0.65
C GLU A 47 -10.66 4.34 1.12
N LEU A 48 -9.56 3.69 0.71
CA LEU A 48 -9.22 2.33 1.11
C LEU A 48 -7.80 2.31 1.68
N TYR A 49 -7.69 1.91 2.95
CA TYR A 49 -6.44 1.78 3.68
C TYR A 49 -6.26 0.33 4.10
N LEU A 50 -5.25 -0.34 3.53
CA LEU A 50 -4.82 -1.67 3.91
C LEU A 50 -3.52 -1.53 4.69
N THR A 51 -3.61 -1.40 6.01
CA THR A 51 -2.46 -1.11 6.90
C THR A 51 -1.97 -2.39 7.57
N SER A 52 -0.81 -2.37 8.22
CA SER A 52 -0.46 -3.38 9.23
C SER A 52 -0.45 -2.77 10.61
N LEU A 53 -1.27 -3.33 11.52
CA LEU A 53 -1.27 -2.98 12.94
C LEU A 53 -0.73 -4.11 13.81
N HIS A 54 -0.29 -5.22 13.20
CA HIS A 54 0.13 -6.40 13.94
C HIS A 54 1.64 -6.43 14.16
N VAL A 55 2.02 -6.94 15.34
CA VAL A 55 3.39 -7.13 15.78
C VAL A 55 3.66 -8.63 15.77
N GLY A 56 4.38 -9.14 14.76
CA GLY A 56 4.70 -10.57 14.64
C GLY A 56 5.31 -10.95 13.28
N GLU A 57 5.65 -12.23 13.08
CA GLU A 57 6.07 -12.76 11.78
C GLU A 57 4.87 -12.82 10.82
N SER A 58 4.54 -11.69 10.22
CA SER A 58 3.48 -11.60 9.21
C SER A 58 4.00 -12.09 7.85
N GLN A 59 3.29 -13.06 7.27
CA GLN A 59 3.45 -13.41 5.86
C GLN A 59 2.66 -12.42 5.01
N GLN A 60 3.26 -11.93 3.92
CA GLN A 60 2.53 -11.13 2.93
C GLN A 60 1.52 -12.05 2.21
N LEU A 61 0.23 -11.72 2.31
CA LEU A 61 -0.81 -12.38 1.51
C LEU A 61 -0.73 -11.89 0.05
N SER A 62 -0.98 -12.78 -0.90
CA SER A 62 -1.16 -12.40 -2.31
C SER A 62 -2.45 -11.60 -2.48
N LEU A 63 -2.31 -10.31 -2.72
CA LEU A 63 -3.37 -9.34 -2.92
C LEU A 63 -4.05 -9.52 -4.28
N ALA A 64 -3.32 -9.92 -5.32
CA ALA A 64 -3.87 -10.03 -6.68
C ALA A 64 -5.07 -10.99 -6.77
N GLY A 65 -5.05 -12.07 -5.97
CA GLY A 65 -6.16 -13.03 -5.89
C GLY A 65 -7.29 -12.61 -4.95
N LEU A 66 -7.09 -11.58 -4.12
CA LEU A 66 -7.97 -11.21 -3.01
C LEU A 66 -8.60 -9.82 -3.17
N LEU A 67 -8.00 -8.97 -4.02
CA LEU A 67 -8.34 -7.57 -4.16
C LEU A 67 -8.51 -7.18 -5.63
N ASN A 68 -9.70 -6.73 -5.96
CA ASN A 68 -10.02 -6.15 -7.26
C ASN A 68 -10.60 -4.75 -7.09
N LEU A 69 -9.84 -3.74 -7.55
CA LEU A 69 -10.17 -2.32 -7.43
C LEU A 69 -10.96 -1.77 -8.64
N LYS A 70 -11.22 -2.60 -9.66
CA LYS A 70 -11.77 -2.16 -10.96
C LYS A 70 -13.07 -1.37 -10.84
N ASP A 71 -13.97 -1.81 -9.98
CA ASP A 71 -15.34 -1.28 -9.91
C ASP A 71 -15.51 -0.16 -8.86
N LEU A 72 -14.42 0.23 -8.19
CA LEU A 72 -14.41 1.28 -7.15
C LEU A 72 -14.40 2.68 -7.77
N SER A 73 -15.50 3.04 -8.43
CA SER A 73 -15.64 4.24 -9.26
C SER A 73 -15.39 5.58 -8.55
N ARG A 74 -15.53 5.62 -7.22
CA ARG A 74 -15.32 6.83 -6.40
C ARG A 74 -14.02 6.82 -5.61
N LEU A 75 -13.19 5.79 -5.76
CA LEU A 75 -11.94 5.68 -5.01
C LEU A 75 -11.01 6.83 -5.37
N ARG A 76 -10.61 7.58 -4.35
CA ARG A 76 -9.72 8.76 -4.39
C ARG A 76 -8.39 8.49 -3.68
N VAL A 77 -8.43 7.69 -2.62
CA VAL A 77 -7.25 7.34 -1.82
C VAL A 77 -7.11 5.83 -1.77
N PHE A 78 -5.92 5.34 -2.12
CA PHE A 78 -5.53 3.96 -1.89
C PHE A 78 -4.20 3.93 -1.14
N ALA A 79 -4.19 3.28 0.01
CA ALA A 79 -3.01 3.11 0.83
C ALA A 79 -2.78 1.62 1.13
N LEU A 80 -1.53 1.19 1.04
CA LEU A 80 -1.14 -0.19 1.23
C LEU A 80 0.15 -0.28 2.05
N TYR A 81 0.10 -1.07 3.11
CA TYR A 81 1.28 -1.62 3.75
C TYR A 81 1.59 -2.99 3.13
N ALA A 82 2.86 -3.25 2.83
CA ALA A 82 3.29 -4.55 2.29
C ALA A 82 4.66 -4.95 2.82
N ILE A 83 4.84 -6.26 3.03
CA ILE A 83 6.11 -6.87 3.42
C ILE A 83 6.77 -7.45 2.17
N ILE A 84 8.03 -7.10 1.96
CA ILE A 84 8.88 -7.54 0.86
C ILE A 84 10.03 -8.34 1.47
N LYS A 85 10.09 -9.65 1.19
CA LYS A 85 11.11 -10.54 1.76
C LYS A 85 12.20 -10.88 0.73
N CYS A 86 13.45 -10.48 0.99
CA CYS A 86 14.53 -10.64 0.01
C CYS A 86 15.06 -12.08 -0.13
N ASN A 87 14.77 -12.94 0.85
CA ASN A 87 15.29 -14.30 0.93
C ASN A 87 14.37 -15.34 0.28
N GLU A 88 13.14 -14.96 -0.07
CA GLU A 88 12.17 -15.86 -0.69
C GLU A 88 12.29 -15.75 -2.21
N LYS A 89 12.66 -16.86 -2.87
CA LYS A 89 12.80 -16.97 -4.35
C LYS A 89 11.53 -16.57 -5.12
N GLU A 90 10.40 -16.48 -4.42
CA GLU A 90 9.07 -16.17 -4.96
C GLU A 90 8.49 -14.88 -4.35
N SER A 91 9.31 -14.01 -3.75
CA SER A 91 8.84 -12.71 -3.26
C SER A 91 8.44 -11.81 -4.43
N GLY A 92 7.27 -12.08 -5.00
CA GLY A 92 6.61 -11.31 -6.05
C GLY A 92 5.69 -10.26 -5.46
N ALA A 93 5.97 -9.73 -4.27
CA ALA A 93 5.12 -8.77 -3.58
C ALA A 93 4.85 -7.53 -4.45
N LEU A 94 5.88 -6.94 -5.08
CA LEU A 94 5.66 -5.84 -6.02
C LEU A 94 4.92 -6.28 -7.28
N CYS A 95 5.21 -7.47 -7.82
CA CYS A 95 4.46 -7.99 -8.98
C CYS A 95 2.97 -8.14 -8.65
N ASP A 96 2.66 -8.66 -7.47
CA ASP A 96 1.30 -8.83 -6.96
C ASP A 96 0.60 -7.48 -6.72
N ILE A 97 1.31 -6.48 -6.17
CA ILE A 97 0.85 -5.09 -6.09
C ILE A 97 0.58 -4.52 -7.48
N ASN A 98 1.50 -4.68 -8.43
CA ASN A 98 1.36 -4.21 -9.81
C ASN A 98 0.12 -4.83 -10.47
N ILE A 99 -0.15 -6.12 -10.23
CA ILE A 99 -1.37 -6.78 -10.72
C ILE A 99 -2.63 -6.12 -10.13
N VAL A 100 -2.66 -5.80 -8.84
CA VAL A 100 -3.80 -5.09 -8.22
C VAL A 100 -3.97 -3.70 -8.83
N LEU A 101 -2.88 -2.93 -8.94
CA LEU A 101 -2.89 -1.58 -9.51
C LEU A 101 -3.34 -1.60 -10.97
N SER A 102 -2.93 -2.60 -11.76
CA SER A 102 -3.33 -2.78 -13.16
C SER A 102 -4.85 -2.87 -13.36
N LYS A 103 -5.62 -3.25 -12.32
CA LYS A 103 -7.09 -3.30 -12.37
C LYS A 103 -7.75 -1.94 -12.28
N ILE A 104 -7.04 -0.93 -11.78
CA ILE A 104 -7.55 0.44 -11.70
C ILE A 104 -7.58 1.02 -13.11
N SER A 105 -8.75 1.42 -13.62
CA SER A 105 -8.85 2.05 -14.94
C SER A 105 -8.01 3.34 -15.03
N ALA A 106 -7.51 3.70 -16.21
CA ALA A 106 -6.89 5.02 -16.42
C ALA A 106 -7.88 6.18 -16.14
N SER A 107 -9.18 5.94 -16.37
CA SER A 107 -10.26 6.91 -16.10
C SER A 107 -10.73 6.89 -14.63
N ASN A 108 -9.82 6.81 -13.66
CA ASN A 108 -10.12 6.69 -12.23
C ASN A 108 -10.16 8.07 -11.51
N GLN A 109 -10.61 8.09 -10.25
CA GLN A 109 -10.66 9.30 -9.41
C GLN A 109 -9.52 9.41 -8.38
N ILE A 110 -8.53 8.50 -8.41
CA ILE A 110 -7.43 8.49 -7.45
C ILE A 110 -6.63 9.78 -7.53
N THR A 111 -6.44 10.41 -6.38
CA THR A 111 -5.58 11.57 -6.18
C THR A 111 -4.43 11.27 -5.23
N ASN A 112 -4.51 10.17 -4.47
CA ASN A 112 -3.51 9.81 -3.46
C ASN A 112 -3.22 8.31 -3.51
N LEU A 113 -1.95 7.97 -3.67
CA LEU A 113 -1.39 6.64 -3.45
C LEU A 113 -0.39 6.70 -2.30
N SER A 114 -0.47 5.74 -1.38
CA SER A 114 0.48 5.63 -0.27
C SER A 114 0.92 4.18 -0.12
N PHE A 115 2.23 3.95 -0.12
CA PHE A 115 2.83 2.63 0.03
C PHE A 115 3.80 2.66 1.21
N ASP A 116 3.56 1.80 2.20
CA ASP A 116 4.47 1.57 3.32
C ASP A 116 5.07 0.17 3.17
N LEU A 117 6.31 0.12 2.71
CA LEU A 117 6.99 -1.10 2.33
C LEU A 117 7.99 -1.48 3.42
N ASP A 118 7.76 -2.63 4.06
CA ASP A 118 8.69 -3.24 5.01
C ASP A 118 9.53 -4.30 4.29
N ILE A 119 10.77 -3.94 4.00
CA ILE A 119 11.73 -4.78 3.29
C ILE A 119 12.55 -5.53 4.34
N SER A 120 12.44 -6.85 4.36
CA SER A 120 13.17 -7.72 5.28
C SER A 120 14.02 -8.74 4.54
N GLY A 121 15.23 -9.02 5.02
CA GLY A 121 16.05 -10.07 4.43
C GLY A 121 17.51 -10.06 4.88
N LYS A 122 18.30 -10.95 4.27
CA LYS A 122 19.74 -11.04 4.51
C LYS A 122 20.49 -10.37 3.38
N HIS A 123 21.60 -9.71 3.73
CA HIS A 123 22.52 -9.21 2.73
C HIS A 123 23.21 -10.37 1.98
N PRO A 124 23.41 -10.29 0.65
CA PRO A 124 22.96 -9.22 -0.25
C PRO A 124 21.47 -9.33 -0.55
N PHE A 125 20.76 -8.20 -0.53
CA PHE A 125 19.30 -8.09 -0.69
C PHE A 125 18.78 -8.39 -2.13
N GLY A 126 19.45 -9.27 -2.88
CA GLY A 126 19.24 -9.50 -4.31
C GLY A 126 17.77 -9.71 -4.69
N GLY A 127 17.03 -10.55 -3.97
CA GLY A 127 15.63 -10.81 -4.26
C GLY A 127 14.70 -9.60 -4.13
N CYS A 128 15.08 -8.57 -3.37
CA CYS A 128 14.32 -7.32 -3.28
C CYS A 128 14.71 -6.31 -4.38
N LEU A 129 15.99 -6.31 -4.77
CA LEU A 129 16.48 -5.47 -5.88
C LEU A 129 15.94 -5.95 -7.24
N GLU A 130 15.66 -7.25 -7.37
CA GLU A 130 15.14 -7.86 -8.60
C GLU A 130 13.61 -7.75 -8.74
N GLN A 131 12.90 -7.17 -7.76
CA GLN A 131 11.46 -6.98 -7.87
C GLN A 131 11.10 -5.90 -8.89
N ASP A 132 9.85 -5.94 -9.36
CA ASP A 132 9.33 -5.11 -10.44
C ASP A 132 8.98 -3.67 -9.99
N TRP A 133 10.01 -2.94 -9.53
CA TRP A 133 9.95 -1.53 -9.17
C TRP A 133 9.61 -0.63 -10.37
N VAL A 134 10.07 -1.01 -11.56
CA VAL A 134 9.75 -0.31 -12.81
C VAL A 134 8.26 -0.44 -13.12
N GLY A 135 7.70 -1.65 -13.06
CA GLY A 135 6.27 -1.87 -13.24
C GLY A 135 5.42 -1.10 -12.22
N LEU A 136 5.88 -0.95 -10.97
CA LEU A 136 5.19 -0.10 -10.00
C LEU A 136 5.12 1.36 -10.46
N CYS A 137 6.23 1.90 -10.96
CA CYS A 137 6.28 3.26 -11.48
C CYS A 137 5.36 3.43 -12.70
N ASP A 138 5.40 2.48 -13.63
CA ASP A 138 4.55 2.47 -14.83
C ASP A 138 3.06 2.46 -14.47
N GLU A 139 2.67 1.66 -13.48
CA GLU A 139 1.30 1.63 -12.97
C GLU A 139 0.90 2.94 -12.30
N ILE A 140 1.77 3.56 -11.51
CA ILE A 140 1.53 4.88 -10.90
C ILE A 140 1.33 5.96 -11.98
N ILE A 141 2.21 5.99 -12.99
CA ILE A 141 2.12 6.91 -14.14
C ILE A 141 0.79 6.72 -14.88
N ARG A 142 0.44 5.46 -15.16
CA ARG A 142 -0.81 5.08 -15.82
C ARG A 142 -2.04 5.48 -15.00
N ILE A 143 -2.01 5.30 -13.68
CA ILE A 143 -3.09 5.69 -12.76
C ILE A 143 -3.24 7.21 -12.71
N SER A 144 -2.12 7.96 -12.70
CA SER A 144 -2.14 9.42 -12.82
C SER A 144 -2.81 9.82 -14.13
N ALA A 145 -2.50 9.17 -15.26
CA ALA A 145 -3.08 9.50 -16.58
C ALA A 145 -3.00 11.02 -16.89
N GLY A 146 -1.95 11.69 -16.40
CA GLY A 146 -1.78 13.14 -16.55
C GLY A 146 -2.70 13.99 -15.68
N LYS A 147 -3.29 13.47 -14.60
CA LYS A 147 -3.96 14.26 -13.55
C LYS A 147 -3.05 14.40 -12.32
N PRO A 148 -3.29 15.42 -11.47
CA PRO A 148 -2.56 15.55 -10.21
C PRO A 148 -2.69 14.29 -9.37
N LEU A 149 -1.55 13.74 -8.98
CA LEU A 149 -1.46 12.57 -8.11
C LEU A 149 -0.40 12.83 -7.04
N GLU A 150 -0.77 12.66 -5.78
CA GLU A 150 0.16 12.62 -4.66
C GLU A 150 0.55 11.17 -4.42
N LEU A 151 1.86 10.91 -4.42
CA LEU A 151 2.44 9.61 -4.15
C LEU A 151 3.28 9.71 -2.89
N GLU A 152 3.02 8.82 -1.94
CA GLU A 152 3.85 8.61 -0.78
C GLU A 152 4.43 7.20 -0.83
N LEU A 153 5.76 7.10 -0.78
CA LEU A 153 6.48 5.84 -0.71
C LEU A 153 7.37 5.86 0.54
N GLN A 154 6.98 5.10 1.54
CA GLN A 154 7.75 4.86 2.75
C GLN A 154 8.42 3.49 2.65
N THR A 155 9.69 3.41 3.01
CA THR A 155 10.43 2.13 2.95
C THR A 155 11.24 1.92 4.21
N THR A 156 10.89 0.89 4.97
CA THR A 156 11.67 0.42 6.13
C THR A 156 12.49 -0.78 5.70
N VAL A 157 13.78 -0.81 6.01
CA VAL A 157 14.64 -1.98 5.77
C VAL A 157 15.00 -2.61 7.11
N SER A 158 14.76 -3.91 7.25
CA SER A 158 15.10 -4.70 8.42
C SER A 158 16.04 -5.85 8.05
N LEU A 159 17.19 -5.92 8.71
CA LEU A 159 18.18 -6.99 8.54
C LEU A 159 17.80 -8.21 9.37
N GLU A 160 17.67 -9.37 8.72
CA GLU A 160 17.51 -10.65 9.41
C GLU A 160 18.87 -11.14 9.96
N GLY A 161 19.17 -10.81 11.21
CA GLY A 161 20.30 -11.33 11.99
C GLY A 161 21.24 -10.26 12.54
N PHE A 162 22.21 -10.69 13.37
CA PHE A 162 23.24 -9.81 13.96
C PHE A 162 24.33 -9.46 12.94
N GLN A 163 24.03 -8.59 11.97
CA GLN A 163 25.04 -7.93 11.16
C GLN A 163 24.98 -6.43 11.43
N SER A 164 26.15 -5.79 11.47
CA SER A 164 26.27 -4.35 11.77
C SER A 164 25.46 -3.51 10.78
N PRO A 165 24.71 -2.49 11.24
CA PRO A 165 23.75 -1.72 10.45
C PRO A 165 24.35 -0.93 9.26
N ASP A 166 25.67 -0.78 9.17
CA ASP A 166 26.27 0.22 8.28
C ASP A 166 26.59 -0.24 6.85
N VAL A 167 26.47 -1.52 6.48
CA VAL A 167 27.09 -2.02 5.23
C VAL A 167 26.10 -2.37 4.11
N GLY A 168 24.80 -2.51 4.38
CA GLY A 168 23.83 -3.02 3.38
C GLY A 168 22.68 -2.11 3.01
N ASP A 169 22.17 -1.32 3.96
CA ASP A 169 20.85 -0.66 3.82
C ASP A 169 20.86 0.40 2.71
N GLY A 170 21.98 1.12 2.56
CA GLY A 170 22.13 2.15 1.54
C GLY A 170 21.92 1.64 0.11
N ALA A 171 22.27 0.40 -0.19
CA ALA A 171 22.14 -0.15 -1.54
C ALA A 171 20.67 -0.30 -1.97
N ILE A 172 19.79 -0.77 -1.07
CA ILE A 172 18.34 -0.84 -1.35
C ILE A 172 17.78 0.56 -1.55
N TYR A 173 18.10 1.49 -0.65
CA TYR A 173 17.58 2.85 -0.73
C TYR A 173 18.03 3.57 -2.01
N SER A 174 19.32 3.44 -2.37
CA SER A 174 19.85 3.95 -3.63
C SER A 174 19.15 3.33 -4.83
N HIS A 175 18.96 2.02 -4.84
CA HIS A 175 18.29 1.34 -5.95
C HIS A 175 16.83 1.77 -6.13
N ILE A 176 16.07 1.87 -5.04
CA ILE A 176 14.68 2.36 -5.08
C ILE A 176 14.67 3.81 -5.56
N ALA A 177 15.55 4.67 -5.04
CA ALA A 177 15.63 6.07 -5.46
C ALA A 177 15.99 6.21 -6.96
N GLU A 178 16.94 5.42 -7.46
CA GLU A 178 17.33 5.40 -8.87
C GLU A 178 16.18 4.90 -9.76
N THR A 179 15.49 3.84 -9.36
CA THR A 179 14.42 3.25 -10.17
C THR A 179 13.16 4.10 -10.19
N THR A 180 12.85 4.75 -9.07
CA THR A 180 11.70 5.66 -8.94
C THR A 180 11.99 7.07 -9.45
N ALA A 181 13.23 7.38 -9.85
CA ALA A 181 13.61 8.68 -10.41
C ALA A 181 12.80 9.04 -11.67
N SER A 182 12.36 8.04 -12.44
CA SER A 182 11.50 8.22 -13.62
C SER A 182 10.19 8.97 -13.30
N LEU A 183 9.68 8.86 -12.07
CA LEU A 183 8.47 9.57 -11.65
C LEU A 183 8.67 11.09 -11.62
N THR A 184 9.92 11.57 -11.54
CA THR A 184 10.23 13.01 -11.56
C THR A 184 10.01 13.65 -12.94
N ASP A 185 10.03 12.85 -14.00
CA ASP A 185 9.72 13.31 -15.36
C ASP A 185 8.21 13.58 -15.56
N PHE A 186 7.38 13.24 -14.58
CA PHE A 186 5.93 13.42 -14.61
C PHE A 186 5.53 14.54 -13.63
N PRO A 187 5.49 15.82 -14.07
CA PRO A 187 5.35 16.98 -13.17
C PRO A 187 4.00 17.06 -12.43
N LYS A 188 3.02 16.24 -12.82
CA LYS A 188 1.72 16.13 -12.14
C LYS A 188 1.71 15.08 -11.03
N ILE A 189 2.78 14.30 -10.91
CA ILE A 189 2.98 13.35 -9.81
C ILE A 189 3.88 14.06 -8.79
N CYS A 190 3.32 14.33 -7.62
CA CYS A 190 4.08 14.82 -6.48
C CYS A 190 4.48 13.62 -5.63
N ALA A 191 5.73 13.17 -5.80
CA ALA A 191 6.26 12.01 -5.09
C ALA A 191 7.01 12.41 -3.81
N HIS A 192 6.71 11.73 -2.72
CA HIS A 192 7.35 11.85 -1.42
C HIS A 192 7.96 10.51 -1.02
N PHE A 193 9.28 10.49 -0.87
CA PHE A 193 10.02 9.28 -0.48
C PHE A 193 10.51 9.42 0.95
N TRP A 194 10.15 8.46 1.81
CA TRP A 194 10.50 8.45 3.22
C TRP A 194 11.38 7.26 3.56
N ASN A 195 12.51 7.55 4.22
CA ASN A 195 13.38 6.54 4.83
C ASN A 195 13.41 6.74 6.36
N PRO A 196 12.61 5.98 7.13
CA PRO A 196 12.60 6.06 8.59
C PRO A 196 13.84 5.45 9.25
N THR A 197 14.67 4.66 8.56
CA THR A 197 15.92 4.15 9.18
C THR A 197 16.97 5.24 9.41
N CYS A 198 16.88 6.38 8.70
CA CYS A 198 17.63 7.59 9.03
C CYS A 198 17.16 8.28 10.32
N TRP A 199 16.06 7.82 10.92
CA TRP A 199 15.41 8.39 12.10
C TRP A 199 15.47 7.37 13.25
N SER A 200 16.68 7.02 13.66
CA SER A 200 16.92 6.18 14.84
C SER A 200 16.48 6.88 16.12
N GLY A 201 15.19 6.81 16.42
CA GLY A 201 14.65 7.19 17.73
C GLY A 201 13.36 7.98 17.68
N ARG A 202 12.27 7.39 17.15
CA ARG A 202 10.90 7.46 17.68
C ARG A 202 9.95 6.83 16.65
N LEU A 203 8.97 6.07 17.13
CA LEU A 203 7.75 5.71 16.41
C LEU A 203 7.14 6.99 15.82
N ALA A 204 7.44 7.30 14.57
CA ALA A 204 6.70 8.32 13.85
C ALA A 204 5.32 7.71 13.53
N PRO A 205 4.22 8.40 13.83
CA PRO A 205 2.92 7.93 13.38
C PRO A 205 2.92 7.91 11.84
N PHE A 206 2.16 6.99 11.27
CA PHE A 206 1.67 7.02 9.88
C PHE A 206 1.58 8.48 9.40
N PRO A 207 2.05 8.84 8.20
CA PRO A 207 1.86 10.19 7.68
C PRO A 207 0.36 10.46 7.53
N ARG A 208 -0.27 10.94 8.61
CA ARG A 208 -1.64 11.38 8.62
C ARG A 208 -1.65 12.70 7.89
N SER A 209 -1.82 12.69 6.57
CA SER A 209 -2.39 13.82 5.84
C SER A 209 -1.66 15.18 5.96
N GLN A 210 -0.46 15.25 6.53
CA GLN A 210 0.22 16.53 6.81
C GLN A 210 1.04 17.05 5.63
N VAL A 211 1.24 16.24 4.57
CA VAL A 211 1.97 16.67 3.37
C VAL A 211 1.03 17.23 2.28
N CYS A 212 -0.30 17.02 2.43
CA CYS A 212 -1.37 17.39 1.49
C CYS A 212 -1.46 18.89 1.09
N SER A 213 -0.55 19.74 1.55
CA SER A 213 -0.52 21.18 1.29
C SER A 213 0.65 21.67 0.43
N ARG A 214 1.72 20.88 0.20
CA ARG A 214 2.95 21.42 -0.42
C ARG A 214 2.99 21.39 -1.94
N CYS A 215 2.22 20.52 -2.59
CA CYS A 215 2.26 20.37 -4.05
C CYS A 215 1.11 21.03 -4.80
N ARG A 216 0.26 21.82 -4.13
CA ARG A 216 -0.72 22.68 -4.83
C ARG A 216 0.02 23.89 -5.42
N ARG A 217 0.46 23.78 -6.67
CA ARG A 217 0.72 24.90 -7.57
C ARG A 217 -0.16 24.78 -8.80
#